data_AF-B9A812-F1
#
_entry.id   AF-B9A812-F1
#
_cell.length_a   1.000
_cell.length_b   1.000
_cell.length_c   1.000
_cell.angle_alpha   90.00
_cell.angle_beta   90.00
_cell.angle_gamma   90.00
#
_symmetry.space_group_name_H-M   'P 1'
#
loop_
_entity.id
_entity.type
_entity.pdbx_description
1 polymer ?
#
loop_
_entity_poly.entity_id
_entity_poly.type
_entity_poly.pdbx_seq_one_letter_code
_entity_poly.pdbx_strand_id
1 'polypeptide(L)'
;MALVKFTEVRNLLKMNVSSEQLDKFESVLKVNPRFSDLNREQKITLNMMSKYLRDGKNHNKILRIHSLINKIQLNDVVKPSTPRLVSDLIKGRQEGRYQHFSGTNRDVYIDTENGVGYKVFKSGSSWSWMDNADLRVNDIYKNKGFYGGKYAKYANNSKIKMIDDRGVKPEVVDVFRFELIPNAERLFRSEKIPKSVLVMMEKCGYMPFDVKPDNFIKVLNDKGKYDYLPIDSKQIGKVGSSTMRTQEVIDFKQMYGAYYYGGRYVDERK
;
A
#
# COMPACT_ATOMS: atom_id res chain seq x y z
N MET A 1 27.94 -26.20 -28.61
CA MET A 1 27.23 -27.25 -27.85
C MET A 1 26.46 -26.59 -26.72
N ALA A 2 25.15 -26.75 -26.66
CA ALA A 2 24.38 -26.27 -25.50
C ALA A 2 24.66 -27.20 -24.31
N LEU A 3 25.19 -26.66 -23.20
CA LEU A 3 25.33 -27.42 -21.95
C LEU A 3 23.93 -27.76 -21.44
N VAL A 4 23.53 -29.02 -21.58
CA VAL A 4 22.30 -29.53 -20.96
C VAL A 4 22.52 -29.55 -19.45
N LYS A 5 21.64 -28.87 -18.69
CA LYS A 5 21.80 -28.78 -17.24
C LYS A 5 21.47 -30.14 -16.59
N PHE A 6 22.17 -30.46 -15.49
CA PHE A 6 22.01 -31.72 -14.76
C PHE A 6 20.54 -32.03 -14.38
N THR A 7 19.77 -31.01 -13.98
CA THR A 7 18.35 -31.13 -13.65
C THR A 7 17.50 -31.59 -14.84
N GLU A 8 17.82 -31.13 -16.05
CA GLU A 8 17.11 -31.50 -17.28
C GLU A 8 17.40 -32.96 -17.66
N VAL A 9 18.66 -33.39 -17.56
CA VAL A 9 19.07 -34.77 -17.79
C VAL A 9 18.32 -35.71 -16.85
N ARG A 10 18.26 -35.39 -15.55
CA ARG A 10 17.52 -36.20 -14.56
C ARG A 10 16.03 -36.32 -14.88
N ASN A 11 15.41 -35.22 -15.29
CA ASN A 11 14.00 -35.22 -15.66
C ASN A 11 13.73 -36.07 -16.92
N LEU A 12 14.60 -35.98 -17.94
CA LEU A 12 14.55 -36.83 -19.14
C LEU A 12 14.68 -38.31 -18.79
N LEU A 13 15.59 -38.63 -17.87
CA LEU A 13 15.77 -39.99 -17.34
C LEU A 13 14.68 -40.42 -16.34
N LYS A 14 13.61 -39.62 -16.18
CA LYS A 14 12.46 -39.89 -15.29
C LYS A 14 12.84 -40.12 -13.82
N MET A 15 14.00 -39.61 -13.38
CA MET A 15 14.49 -39.76 -12.02
C MET A 15 13.64 -38.94 -11.03
N ASN A 16 13.64 -39.36 -9.77
CA ASN A 16 13.00 -38.61 -8.69
C ASN A 16 13.78 -37.35 -8.32
N VAL A 17 13.08 -36.34 -7.79
CA VAL A 17 13.67 -35.12 -7.22
C VAL A 17 14.64 -35.52 -6.09
N SER A 18 15.88 -35.01 -6.09
CA SER A 18 16.84 -35.28 -5.02
C SER A 18 16.61 -34.37 -3.81
N SER A 19 17.16 -34.73 -2.64
CA SER A 19 17.08 -33.86 -1.45
C SER A 19 17.81 -32.53 -1.67
N GLU A 20 18.97 -32.56 -2.32
CA GLU A 20 19.73 -31.36 -2.67
C GLU A 20 18.93 -30.43 -3.61
N GLN A 21 18.17 -31.00 -4.55
CA GLN A 21 17.25 -30.22 -5.40
C GLN A 21 16.13 -29.59 -4.57
N LEU A 22 15.62 -30.27 -3.53
CA LEU A 22 14.65 -29.68 -2.61
C LEU A 22 15.26 -28.54 -1.78
N ASP A 23 16.48 -28.72 -1.26
CA ASP A 23 17.17 -27.69 -0.46
C ASP A 23 17.45 -26.43 -1.29
N LYS A 24 17.94 -26.61 -2.52
CA LYS A 24 18.14 -25.51 -3.48
C LYS A 24 16.84 -24.86 -3.89
N PHE A 25 15.76 -25.63 -4.05
CA PHE A 25 14.47 -25.07 -4.39
C PHE A 25 13.87 -24.27 -3.22
N GLU A 26 14.04 -24.75 -2.00
CA GLU A 26 13.60 -24.03 -0.79
C GLU A 26 14.35 -22.72 -0.60
N SER A 27 15.66 -22.67 -0.88
CA SER A 27 16.41 -21.41 -0.85
C SER A 27 15.97 -20.45 -1.97
N VAL A 28 15.63 -20.97 -3.15
CA VAL A 28 15.01 -20.19 -4.23
C VAL A 28 13.68 -19.60 -3.78
N LEU A 29 12.81 -20.37 -3.12
CA LEU A 29 11.49 -19.87 -2.67
C LEU A 29 11.58 -18.77 -1.61
N LYS A 30 12.71 -18.65 -0.90
CA LYS A 30 12.96 -17.49 -0.03
C LYS A 30 13.16 -16.18 -0.81
N VAL A 31 13.58 -16.27 -2.08
CA VAL A 31 13.91 -15.13 -2.93
C VAL A 31 12.84 -14.91 -4.02
N ASN A 32 12.36 -15.99 -4.63
CA ASN A 32 11.38 -16.03 -5.72
C ASN A 32 10.20 -16.93 -5.31
N PRO A 33 9.16 -16.37 -4.69
CA PRO A 33 8.15 -17.17 -4.00
C PRO A 33 7.06 -17.79 -4.91
N ARG A 34 7.00 -17.47 -6.21
CA ARG A 34 5.84 -17.72 -7.10
C ARG A 34 6.16 -18.61 -8.30
N PHE A 35 5.17 -19.29 -8.89
CA PHE A 35 5.35 -20.12 -10.10
C PHE A 35 5.74 -19.28 -11.32
N SER A 36 5.16 -18.07 -11.48
CA SER A 36 5.45 -17.18 -12.62
C SER A 36 6.93 -16.84 -12.71
N ASP A 37 7.55 -16.68 -11.53
CA ASP A 37 8.92 -16.21 -11.36
C ASP A 37 9.93 -17.36 -11.44
N LEU A 38 9.44 -18.61 -11.57
CA LEU A 38 10.29 -19.77 -11.74
C LEU A 38 10.89 -19.79 -13.15
N ASN A 39 12.22 -19.90 -13.17
CA ASN A 39 12.94 -20.19 -14.39
C ASN A 39 12.70 -21.64 -14.85
N ARG A 40 13.17 -21.97 -16.05
CA ARG A 40 13.01 -23.29 -16.68
C ARG A 40 13.45 -24.45 -15.78
N GLU A 41 14.59 -24.32 -15.11
CA GLU A 41 15.15 -25.38 -14.26
C GLU A 41 14.31 -25.62 -13.00
N GLN A 42 13.79 -24.54 -12.42
CA GLN A 42 12.90 -24.59 -11.27
C GLN A 42 11.55 -25.23 -11.65
N LYS A 43 10.96 -24.86 -12.80
CA LYS A 43 9.74 -25.50 -13.31
C LYS A 43 9.92 -27.01 -13.51
N ILE A 44 11.08 -27.44 -13.99
CA ILE A 44 11.41 -28.86 -14.11
C ILE A 44 11.50 -29.53 -12.74
N THR A 45 12.17 -28.91 -11.78
CA THR A 45 12.28 -29.43 -10.41
C THR A 45 10.90 -29.59 -9.76
N LEU A 46 10.01 -28.62 -9.97
CA LEU A 46 8.64 -28.65 -9.47
C LEU A 46 7.82 -29.78 -10.09
N ASN A 47 7.96 -30.03 -11.39
CA ASN A 47 7.34 -31.19 -12.05
C ASN A 47 7.84 -32.51 -11.45
N MET A 48 9.13 -32.62 -11.16
CA MET A 48 9.70 -33.79 -10.50
C MET A 48 9.15 -33.96 -9.07
N MET A 49 8.90 -32.88 -8.34
CA MET A 49 8.24 -32.90 -7.03
C MET A 49 6.80 -33.41 -7.12
N SER A 50 5.99 -32.86 -8.03
CA SER A 50 4.61 -33.31 -8.25
C SER A 50 4.53 -34.77 -8.67
N LYS A 51 5.48 -35.25 -9.48
CA LYS A 51 5.60 -36.68 -9.81
C LYS A 51 5.93 -37.51 -8.56
N TYR A 52 6.87 -37.07 -7.74
CA TYR A 52 7.24 -37.77 -6.51
C TYR A 52 6.10 -37.86 -5.50
N LEU A 53 5.17 -36.89 -5.45
CA LEU A 53 3.97 -36.99 -4.61
C LEU A 53 3.03 -38.12 -5.03
N ARG A 54 3.03 -38.53 -6.31
CA ARG A 54 2.21 -39.63 -6.81
C ARG A 54 2.84 -41.00 -6.53
N ASP A 55 4.14 -41.11 -6.76
CA ASP A 55 4.83 -42.40 -6.84
C ASP A 55 5.81 -42.65 -5.67
N GLY A 56 6.05 -41.65 -4.84
CA GLY A 56 7.04 -41.66 -3.76
C GLY A 56 6.64 -42.53 -2.58
N LYS A 57 7.62 -43.13 -1.91
CA LYS A 57 7.40 -43.99 -0.73
C LYS A 57 7.93 -43.41 0.58
N ASN A 58 8.79 -42.38 0.52
CA ASN A 58 9.36 -41.76 1.73
C ASN A 58 8.42 -40.66 2.26
N HIS A 59 7.80 -40.93 3.41
CA HIS A 59 6.80 -40.06 4.02
C HIS A 59 7.32 -38.66 4.39
N ASN A 60 8.50 -38.56 5.01
CA ASN A 60 9.09 -37.27 5.39
C ASN A 60 9.37 -36.39 4.16
N LYS A 61 9.81 -37.01 3.07
CA LYS A 61 10.05 -36.30 1.82
C LYS A 61 8.75 -35.86 1.14
N ILE A 62 7.70 -36.68 1.21
CA ILE A 62 6.35 -36.34 0.74
C ILE A 62 5.80 -35.12 1.49
N LEU A 63 5.86 -35.12 2.84
CA LEU A 63 5.42 -33.99 3.66
C LEU A 63 6.19 -32.71 3.32
N ARG A 64 7.52 -32.83 3.17
CA ARG A 64 8.36 -31.70 2.79
C ARG A 64 7.97 -31.13 1.42
N ILE A 65 7.72 -31.98 0.43
CA ILE A 65 7.29 -31.56 -0.90
C ILE A 65 5.90 -30.92 -0.86
N HIS A 66 4.94 -31.49 -0.12
CA HIS A 66 3.63 -30.88 0.09
C HIS A 66 3.74 -29.48 0.69
N SER A 67 4.58 -29.31 1.71
CA SER A 67 4.85 -28.00 2.33
C SER A 67 5.40 -26.99 1.31
N LEU A 68 6.37 -27.40 0.50
CA LEU A 68 6.95 -26.53 -0.53
C LEU A 68 5.91 -26.16 -1.60
N ILE A 69 5.18 -27.12 -2.16
CA ILE A 69 4.15 -26.84 -3.19
C ILE A 69 3.05 -25.94 -2.63
N ASN A 70 2.58 -26.21 -1.40
CA ASN A 70 1.60 -25.36 -0.74
C ASN A 70 2.11 -23.94 -0.53
N LYS A 71 3.39 -23.74 -0.17
CA LYS A 71 4.00 -22.41 -0.09
C LYS A 71 3.94 -21.69 -1.44
N ILE A 72 4.29 -22.36 -2.54
CA ILE A 72 4.25 -21.75 -3.88
C ILE A 72 2.79 -21.43 -4.28
N GLN A 73 1.85 -22.35 -4.04
CA GLN A 73 0.43 -22.14 -4.35
C GLN A 73 -0.19 -21.01 -3.51
N LEU A 74 0.15 -20.90 -2.22
CA LEU A 74 -0.25 -19.77 -1.37
C LEU A 74 0.34 -18.43 -1.82
N ASN A 75 1.45 -18.46 -2.56
CA ASN A 75 2.07 -17.28 -3.15
C ASN A 75 1.52 -16.95 -4.54
N ASP A 76 0.93 -17.93 -5.24
CA ASP A 76 0.34 -17.82 -6.58
C ASP A 76 -1.16 -17.48 -6.58
N VAL A 77 -1.92 -18.02 -5.62
CA VAL A 77 -3.37 -17.77 -5.47
C VAL A 77 -3.64 -16.33 -5.01
N VAL A 78 -2.62 -15.64 -4.49
CA VAL A 78 -2.71 -14.24 -4.07
C VAL A 78 -2.15 -13.36 -5.18
N LYS A 79 -3.04 -12.65 -5.88
CA LYS A 79 -2.74 -11.60 -6.88
C LYS A 79 -1.46 -10.81 -6.56
N PRO A 80 -0.65 -10.39 -7.56
CA PRO A 80 0.64 -9.73 -7.38
C PRO A 80 0.66 -8.39 -6.62
N SER A 81 -0.47 -7.84 -6.17
CA SER A 81 -0.62 -6.42 -5.89
C SER A 81 -0.71 -6.03 -4.42
N THR A 82 -0.36 -6.90 -3.46
CA THR A 82 -0.33 -6.49 -2.05
C THR A 82 0.91 -7.07 -1.36
N PRO A 83 1.92 -6.24 -1.04
CA PRO A 83 3.09 -6.65 -0.28
C PRO A 83 2.65 -7.15 1.10
N ARG A 84 3.34 -8.17 1.61
CA ARG A 84 3.02 -8.77 2.92
C ARG A 84 3.98 -8.28 3.99
N LEU A 85 5.22 -7.99 3.63
CA LEU A 85 6.25 -7.50 4.52
C LEU A 85 6.51 -6.01 4.29
N VAL A 86 6.89 -5.27 5.34
CA VAL A 86 7.36 -3.90 5.16
C VAL A 86 8.69 -3.87 4.41
N SER A 87 9.55 -4.88 4.59
CA SER A 87 10.77 -5.05 3.80
C SER A 87 10.50 -5.21 2.30
N ASP A 88 9.37 -5.80 1.87
CA ASP A 88 9.00 -5.91 0.46
C ASP A 88 8.83 -4.52 -0.18
N LEU A 89 8.24 -3.57 0.56
CA LEU A 89 8.09 -2.19 0.13
C LEU A 89 9.43 -1.47 0.02
N ILE A 90 10.33 -1.70 0.98
CA ILE A 90 11.67 -1.11 0.99
C ILE A 90 12.52 -1.65 -0.18
N LYS A 91 12.52 -2.96 -0.37
CA LYS A 91 13.21 -3.62 -1.48
C LYS A 91 12.64 -3.16 -2.83
N GLY A 92 11.31 -3.16 -2.98
CA GLY A 92 10.68 -2.68 -4.21
C GLY A 92 10.98 -1.21 -4.49
N ARG A 93 11.18 -0.36 -3.47
CA ARG A 93 11.69 1.01 -3.65
C ARG A 93 13.12 1.00 -4.21
N GLN A 94 14.01 0.20 -3.64
CA GLN A 94 15.40 0.09 -4.11
C GLN A 94 15.49 -0.41 -5.56
N GLU A 95 14.55 -1.29 -5.95
CA GLU A 95 14.41 -1.83 -7.30
C GLU A 95 13.67 -0.88 -8.27
N GLY A 96 13.25 0.31 -7.81
CA GLY A 96 12.56 1.30 -8.62
C GLY A 96 11.07 1.05 -8.87
N ARG A 97 10.50 -0.03 -8.31
CA ARG A 97 9.06 -0.35 -8.42
C ARG A 97 8.19 0.65 -7.66
N TYR A 98 8.61 1.07 -6.47
CA TYR A 98 7.85 2.00 -5.63
C TYR A 98 8.48 3.39 -5.61
N GLN A 99 7.66 4.43 -5.85
CA GLN A 99 7.97 5.78 -5.38
C GLN A 99 7.82 5.82 -3.87
N HIS A 100 8.72 6.56 -3.19
CA HIS A 100 8.71 6.67 -1.73
C HIS A 100 8.64 8.13 -1.28
N PHE A 101 7.78 8.38 -0.31
CA PHE A 101 7.65 9.65 0.38
C PHE A 101 7.71 9.41 1.89
N SER A 102 8.69 10.02 2.56
CA SER A 102 8.81 9.95 4.02
C SER A 102 8.19 11.19 4.66
N GLY A 103 7.15 11.00 5.46
CA GLY A 103 6.62 12.02 6.37
C GLY A 103 7.14 11.85 7.79
N THR A 104 6.69 12.71 8.72
CA THR A 104 7.10 12.65 10.14
C THR A 104 6.73 11.32 10.80
N ASN A 105 5.50 10.83 10.56
CA ASN A 105 4.95 9.67 11.25
C ASN A 105 4.85 8.41 10.39
N ARG A 106 4.98 8.55 9.07
CA ARG A 106 4.67 7.48 8.12
C ARG A 106 5.57 7.55 6.91
N ASP A 107 5.79 6.39 6.32
CA ASP A 107 6.35 6.23 4.99
C ASP A 107 5.22 5.86 4.03
N VAL A 108 5.23 6.47 2.85
CA VAL A 108 4.26 6.18 1.78
C VAL A 108 5.03 5.59 0.61
N TYR A 109 4.56 4.44 0.14
CA TYR A 109 5.08 3.73 -1.02
C TYR A 109 4.00 3.67 -2.08
N ILE A 110 4.30 4.02 -3.32
CA ILE A 110 3.33 4.03 -4.43
C ILE A 110 3.90 3.22 -5.57
N ASP A 111 3.18 2.17 -5.95
CA ASP A 111 3.54 1.32 -7.09
C ASP A 111 3.45 2.15 -8.38
N THR A 112 4.57 2.26 -9.09
CA THR A 112 4.70 3.08 -10.29
C THR A 112 3.91 2.53 -11.47
N GLU A 113 3.63 1.22 -11.48
CA GLU A 113 2.96 0.55 -12.60
C GLU A 113 1.44 0.66 -12.49
N ASN A 114 0.90 0.42 -11.29
CA ASN A 114 -0.55 0.30 -11.09
C ASN A 114 -1.17 1.41 -10.21
N GLY A 115 -0.35 2.31 -9.65
CA GLY A 115 -0.82 3.44 -8.85
C GLY A 115 -1.39 3.06 -7.48
N VAL A 116 -1.17 1.83 -7.00
CA VAL A 116 -1.56 1.41 -5.64
C VAL A 116 -0.55 1.96 -4.63
N GLY A 117 -1.06 2.60 -3.58
CA GLY A 117 -0.26 3.19 -2.51
C GLY A 117 -0.42 2.49 -1.17
N TYR A 118 0.62 2.51 -0.36
CA TYR A 118 0.69 1.97 1.00
C TYR A 118 1.25 3.02 1.95
N LYS A 119 0.50 3.39 2.99
CA LYS A 119 0.97 4.25 4.08
C LYS A 119 1.31 3.38 5.29
N VAL A 120 2.58 3.29 5.64
CA VAL A 120 3.11 2.49 6.75
C VAL A 120 3.52 3.43 7.88
N PHE A 121 3.08 3.17 9.11
CA PHE A 121 3.55 3.93 10.26
C PHE A 121 5.03 3.64 10.58
N LYS A 122 5.75 4.67 11.01
CA LYS A 122 7.11 4.50 11.53
C LYS A 122 7.06 3.81 12.90
N SER A 123 8.06 3.00 13.21
CA SER A 123 8.16 2.33 14.51
C SER A 123 8.15 3.38 15.63
N GLY A 124 7.35 3.13 16.67
CA GLY A 124 7.17 4.06 17.79
C GLY A 124 6.36 5.32 17.47
N SER A 125 5.73 5.43 16.29
CA SER A 125 4.89 6.58 15.97
C SER A 125 3.70 6.65 16.94
N SER A 126 3.62 7.74 17.70
CA SER A 126 2.48 8.08 18.56
C SER A 126 1.20 8.39 17.79
N TRP A 127 1.15 8.09 16.49
CA TRP A 127 -0.01 8.29 15.62
C TRP A 127 -0.60 6.98 15.09
N SER A 128 0.03 5.84 15.37
CA SER A 128 -0.43 4.51 14.92
C SER A 128 -1.85 4.21 15.41
N TRP A 129 -2.21 4.64 16.62
CA TRP A 129 -3.55 4.54 17.23
C TRP A 129 -4.58 5.60 16.79
N MET A 130 -4.19 6.61 15.98
CA MET A 130 -5.09 7.68 15.49
C MET A 130 -5.48 7.50 14.02
N ASP A 131 -5.71 6.26 13.63
CA ASP A 131 -5.80 5.83 12.23
C ASP A 131 -7.17 6.12 11.58
N ASN A 132 -8.25 6.24 12.37
CA ASN A 132 -9.59 6.61 11.91
C ASN A 132 -9.64 7.96 11.20
N ALA A 133 -8.62 8.80 11.40
CA ALA A 133 -8.46 10.04 10.65
C ALA A 133 -8.43 9.75 9.14
N ASP A 134 -7.55 8.88 8.65
CA ASP A 134 -7.35 8.62 7.20
C ASP A 134 -8.58 8.09 6.49
N LEU A 135 -9.47 7.40 7.22
CA LEU A 135 -10.75 6.93 6.70
C LEU A 135 -11.72 8.10 6.43
N ARG A 136 -11.53 9.26 7.06
CA ARG A 136 -12.37 10.45 6.84
C ARG A 136 -12.25 11.01 5.43
N VAL A 137 -11.10 10.82 4.76
CA VAL A 137 -10.98 11.17 3.33
C VAL A 137 -12.00 10.39 2.51
N ASN A 138 -12.26 9.13 2.86
CA ASN A 138 -13.29 8.34 2.19
C ASN A 138 -14.69 8.95 2.40
N ASP A 139 -15.00 9.38 3.62
CA ASP A 139 -16.28 10.00 3.93
C ASP A 139 -16.49 11.31 3.16
N ILE A 140 -15.43 12.12 3.02
CA ILE A 140 -15.44 13.35 2.23
C ILE A 140 -15.72 13.02 0.76
N TYR A 141 -14.98 12.07 0.19
CA TYR A 141 -15.12 11.70 -1.23
C TYR A 141 -16.50 11.08 -1.56
N LYS A 142 -17.11 10.38 -0.59
CA LYS A 142 -18.46 9.81 -0.74
C LYS A 142 -19.58 10.84 -0.56
N ASN A 143 -19.30 12.02 -0.01
CA ASN A 143 -20.32 13.02 0.26
C ASN A 143 -20.77 13.71 -1.04
N LYS A 144 -22.08 13.68 -1.34
CA LYS A 144 -22.65 14.30 -2.55
C LYS A 144 -22.50 15.83 -2.58
N GLY A 145 -22.36 16.48 -1.43
CA GLY A 145 -22.08 17.92 -1.35
C GLY A 145 -20.65 18.29 -1.77
N PHE A 146 -19.73 17.33 -1.79
CA PHE A 146 -18.34 17.54 -2.20
C PHE A 146 -18.13 17.05 -3.64
N TYR A 147 -18.00 17.98 -4.58
CA TYR A 147 -17.93 17.71 -6.03
C TYR A 147 -18.99 16.71 -6.55
N GLY A 148 -20.21 16.74 -6.01
CA GLY A 148 -21.28 15.83 -6.42
C GLY A 148 -21.05 14.36 -6.02
N GLY A 149 -20.05 14.05 -5.19
CA GLY A 149 -19.62 12.67 -4.90
C GLY A 149 -18.85 12.01 -6.05
N LYS A 150 -18.38 12.78 -7.04
CA LYS A 150 -17.62 12.27 -8.22
C LYS A 150 -16.42 11.39 -7.83
N TYR A 151 -15.81 11.65 -6.68
CA TYR A 151 -14.62 10.96 -6.21
C TYR A 151 -14.90 9.76 -5.30
N ALA A 152 -16.16 9.37 -5.09
CA ALA A 152 -16.53 8.24 -4.24
C ALA A 152 -15.85 6.92 -4.63
N LYS A 153 -15.57 6.70 -5.93
CA LYS A 153 -14.83 5.51 -6.39
C LYS A 153 -13.37 5.45 -5.90
N TYR A 154 -12.79 6.58 -5.54
CA TYR A 154 -11.43 6.68 -4.99
C TYR A 154 -11.44 6.81 -3.46
N ALA A 155 -12.62 6.65 -2.82
CA ALA A 155 -12.77 6.56 -1.38
C ALA A 155 -12.33 5.17 -0.86
N ASN A 156 -11.09 4.81 -1.16
CA ASN A 156 -10.55 3.45 -1.04
C ASN A 156 -9.42 3.33 -0.01
N ASN A 157 -9.20 4.34 0.85
CA ASN A 157 -8.29 4.21 1.99
C ASN A 157 -8.81 3.08 2.88
N SER A 158 -8.10 1.95 2.90
CA SER A 158 -8.51 0.74 3.61
C SER A 158 -7.34 0.23 4.44
N LYS A 159 -7.63 -0.39 5.58
CA LYS A 159 -6.59 -1.04 6.40
C LYS A 159 -6.34 -2.45 5.88
N ILE A 160 -5.08 -2.77 5.66
CA ILE A 160 -4.59 -4.12 5.41
C ILE A 160 -3.60 -4.50 6.50
N LYS A 161 -3.44 -5.81 6.73
CA LYS A 161 -2.42 -6.32 7.64
C LYS A 161 -1.13 -6.61 6.86
N MET A 162 0.00 -6.14 7.40
CA MET A 162 1.34 -6.49 6.93
C MET A 162 2.20 -6.91 8.13
N ILE A 163 3.30 -7.60 7.88
CA ILE A 163 4.30 -7.92 8.90
C ILE A 163 5.39 -6.85 8.82
N ASP A 164 5.59 -6.11 9.90
CA ASP A 164 6.74 -5.25 10.08
C ASP A 164 7.92 -6.09 10.56
N ASP A 165 8.80 -6.44 9.62
CA ASP A 165 9.97 -7.27 9.80
C ASP A 165 11.27 -6.46 9.87
N ARG A 166 11.16 -5.14 10.04
CA ARG A 166 12.33 -4.24 10.21
C ARG A 166 12.98 -4.37 11.59
N GLY A 167 12.21 -4.83 12.59
CA GLY A 167 12.65 -4.97 13.97
C GLY A 167 13.23 -6.35 14.29
N VAL A 168 13.79 -6.49 15.50
CA VAL A 168 14.34 -7.77 16.00
C VAL A 168 13.26 -8.85 16.11
N LYS A 169 12.01 -8.44 16.39
CA LYS A 169 10.84 -9.32 16.44
C LYS A 169 9.81 -8.83 15.42
N PRO A 170 9.40 -9.66 14.44
CA PRO A 170 8.36 -9.30 13.50
C PRO A 170 7.00 -9.11 14.18
N GLU A 171 6.28 -8.07 13.78
CA GLU A 171 4.95 -7.73 14.33
C GLU A 171 3.92 -7.52 13.22
N VAL A 172 2.66 -7.87 13.47
CA VAL A 172 1.58 -7.58 12.52
C VAL A 172 1.12 -6.15 12.73
N VAL A 173 1.24 -5.32 11.69
CA VAL A 173 0.89 -3.90 11.71
C VAL A 173 -0.25 -3.60 10.73
N ASP A 174 -1.01 -2.55 11.06
CA ASP A 174 -1.99 -1.96 10.15
C ASP A 174 -1.29 -1.01 9.15
N VAL A 175 -1.58 -1.21 7.86
CA VAL A 175 -1.09 -0.39 6.76
C VAL A 175 -2.29 0.12 5.97
N PHE A 176 -2.28 1.40 5.60
CA PHE A 176 -3.33 1.95 4.74
C PHE A 176 -3.01 1.69 3.28
N ARG A 177 -3.86 0.93 2.60
CA ARG A 177 -3.86 0.77 1.15
C ARG A 177 -4.80 1.80 0.52
N PHE A 178 -4.37 2.42 -0.57
CA PHE A 178 -5.16 3.33 -1.39
C PHE A 178 -4.80 3.19 -2.88
N GLU A 179 -5.57 3.82 -3.77
CA GLU A 179 -5.22 3.89 -5.20
C GLU A 179 -5.20 5.34 -5.63
N LEU A 180 -4.23 5.70 -6.47
CA LEU A 180 -4.11 7.05 -7.00
C LEU A 180 -5.31 7.44 -7.86
N ILE A 181 -5.66 8.72 -7.77
CA ILE A 181 -6.63 9.32 -8.68
C ILE A 181 -5.90 9.58 -10.01
N PRO A 182 -6.41 9.08 -11.15
CA PRO A 182 -5.81 9.32 -12.45
C PRO A 182 -5.64 10.83 -12.71
N ASN A 183 -4.50 11.20 -13.30
CA ASN A 183 -4.12 12.57 -13.61
C ASN A 183 -4.07 13.52 -12.39
N ALA A 184 -3.96 12.97 -11.18
CA ALA A 184 -3.72 13.78 -10.00
C ALA A 184 -2.30 14.35 -10.00
N GLU A 185 -2.21 15.64 -9.69
CA GLU A 185 -0.96 16.36 -9.53
C GLU A 185 -0.79 16.79 -8.07
N ARG A 186 0.44 16.73 -7.58
CA ARG A 186 0.80 17.36 -6.31
C ARG A 186 0.69 18.88 -6.45
N LEU A 187 0.34 19.57 -5.36
CA LEU A 187 0.48 21.01 -5.30
C LEU A 187 1.95 21.37 -5.06
N PHE A 188 2.44 22.40 -5.77
CA PHE A 188 3.73 23.02 -5.43
C PHE A 188 3.62 23.83 -4.14
N ARG A 189 4.75 24.01 -3.45
CA ARG A 189 4.80 24.78 -2.18
C ARG A 189 4.33 26.23 -2.30
N SER A 190 4.40 26.80 -3.51
CA SER A 190 3.92 28.15 -3.84
C SER A 190 2.42 28.19 -4.17
N GLU A 191 1.79 27.06 -4.43
CA GLU A 191 0.36 27.00 -4.71
C GLU A 191 -0.46 27.14 -3.43
N LYS A 192 -1.67 27.67 -3.60
CA LYS A 192 -2.64 27.85 -2.52
C LYS A 192 -3.92 27.08 -2.83
N ILE A 193 -4.55 26.57 -1.79
CA ILE A 193 -5.84 25.88 -1.86
C ILE A 193 -6.96 26.93 -1.94
N PRO A 194 -7.86 26.89 -2.93
CA PRO A 194 -8.98 27.82 -3.00
C PRO A 194 -9.88 27.74 -1.76
N LYS A 195 -10.28 28.89 -1.22
CA LYS A 195 -11.17 28.94 -0.06
C LYS A 195 -12.52 28.30 -0.34
N SER A 196 -13.02 28.43 -1.57
CA SER A 196 -14.26 27.77 -2.02
C SER A 196 -14.26 26.25 -1.78
N VAL A 197 -13.11 25.58 -1.85
CA VAL A 197 -12.95 24.14 -1.57
C VAL A 197 -13.12 23.85 -0.08
N LEU A 198 -12.51 24.68 0.78
CA LEU A 198 -12.64 24.55 2.23
C LEU A 198 -14.09 24.78 2.69
N VAL A 199 -14.74 25.81 2.14
CA VAL A 199 -16.16 26.09 2.40
C VAL A 199 -17.05 24.93 1.95
N MET A 200 -16.72 24.28 0.84
CA MET A 200 -17.44 23.07 0.39
C MET A 200 -17.32 21.93 1.41
N MET A 201 -16.12 21.70 1.95
CA MET A 201 -15.89 20.71 3.01
C MET A 201 -16.67 21.07 4.29
N GLU A 202 -16.69 22.34 4.68
CA GLU A 202 -17.42 22.84 5.85
C GLU A 202 -18.93 22.68 5.72
N LYS A 203 -19.50 22.99 4.55
CA LYS A 203 -20.91 22.72 4.24
C LYS A 203 -21.25 21.23 4.30
N CYS A 204 -20.28 20.36 4.06
CA CYS A 204 -20.43 18.91 4.21
C CYS A 204 -20.26 18.42 5.67
N GLY A 205 -20.07 19.33 6.63
CA GLY A 205 -19.90 19.02 8.04
C GLY A 205 -18.46 18.64 8.44
N TYR A 206 -17.46 18.93 7.60
CA TYR A 206 -16.05 18.69 7.92
C TYR A 206 -15.34 19.98 8.34
N MET A 207 -14.40 19.87 9.27
CA MET A 207 -13.66 21.03 9.78
C MET A 207 -12.18 20.91 9.39
N PRO A 208 -11.78 21.33 8.18
CA PRO A 208 -10.37 21.34 7.81
C PRO A 208 -9.60 22.32 8.71
N PHE A 209 -8.43 21.92 9.18
CA PHE A 209 -7.56 22.77 10.00
C PHE A 209 -6.08 22.76 9.57
N ASP A 210 -5.41 21.64 9.32
CA ASP A 210 -4.02 21.66 8.78
C ASP A 210 -4.03 21.90 7.26
N VAL A 211 -4.26 23.14 6.81
CA VAL A 211 -4.33 23.42 5.37
C VAL A 211 -2.96 23.82 4.84
N LYS A 212 -2.31 22.89 4.12
CA LYS A 212 -1.07 23.14 3.36
C LYS A 212 -1.02 22.28 2.08
N PRO A 213 -0.17 22.66 1.08
CA PRO A 213 -0.08 21.96 -0.20
C PRO A 213 0.09 20.44 -0.09
N ASP A 214 0.90 19.97 0.87
CA ASP A 214 1.19 18.54 1.06
C ASP A 214 -0.03 17.70 1.50
N ASN A 215 -1.11 18.35 1.97
CA ASN A 215 -2.34 17.67 2.37
C ASN A 215 -3.36 17.54 1.24
N PHE A 216 -3.08 18.12 0.07
CA PHE A 216 -3.99 18.16 -1.07
C PHE A 216 -3.31 17.69 -2.35
N ILE A 217 -4.13 17.24 -3.29
CA ILE A 217 -3.79 17.09 -4.71
C ILE A 217 -4.75 17.92 -5.54
N LYS A 218 -4.41 18.17 -6.80
CA LYS A 218 -5.29 18.77 -7.78
C LYS A 218 -5.51 17.82 -8.96
N VAL A 219 -6.72 17.83 -9.51
CA VAL A 219 -7.10 17.00 -10.67
C VAL A 219 -7.76 17.90 -11.69
N LEU A 220 -7.28 17.88 -12.93
CA LEU A 220 -7.92 18.63 -14.01
C LEU A 220 -9.26 17.98 -14.36
N ASN A 221 -10.35 18.73 -14.23
CA ASN A 221 -11.70 18.26 -14.51
C ASN A 221 -12.10 18.46 -15.97
N ASP A 222 -13.25 17.89 -16.34
CA ASP A 222 -13.77 17.89 -17.72
C ASP A 222 -14.11 19.31 -18.24
N LYS A 223 -14.13 20.30 -17.34
CA LYS A 223 -14.34 21.73 -17.67
C LYS A 223 -13.02 22.52 -17.76
N GLY A 224 -11.88 21.84 -17.74
CA GLY A 224 -10.55 22.46 -17.78
C GLY A 224 -10.19 23.24 -16.51
N LYS A 225 -10.85 22.96 -15.38
CA LYS A 225 -10.56 23.57 -14.08
C LYS A 225 -9.97 22.53 -13.13
N TYR A 226 -9.19 22.97 -12.14
CA TYR A 226 -8.66 22.07 -11.13
C TYR A 226 -9.65 21.86 -9.99
N ASP A 227 -9.96 20.60 -9.72
CA ASP A 227 -10.61 20.15 -8.48
C ASP A 227 -9.50 19.83 -7.46
N TYR A 228 -9.60 20.40 -6.26
CA TYR A 228 -8.63 20.20 -5.18
C TYR A 228 -9.20 19.20 -4.17
N LEU A 229 -8.42 18.17 -3.83
CA LEU A 229 -8.88 17.02 -3.05
C LEU A 229 -7.96 16.77 -1.84
N PRO A 230 -8.50 16.61 -0.62
CA PRO A 230 -7.70 16.27 0.55
C PRO A 230 -7.23 14.81 0.49
N ILE A 231 -5.96 14.57 0.78
CA ILE A 231 -5.34 13.23 0.81
C ILE A 231 -4.79 12.83 2.20
N ASP A 232 -4.79 13.79 3.12
CA ASP A 232 -4.47 13.61 4.53
C ASP A 232 -5.55 14.29 5.38
N SER A 233 -5.94 13.62 6.45
CA SER A 233 -7.05 14.01 7.34
C SER A 233 -6.63 14.01 8.81
N LYS A 234 -5.32 13.91 9.09
CA LYS A 234 -4.73 14.54 10.29
C LYS A 234 -5.35 15.92 10.41
N GLN A 235 -5.96 16.35 11.50
CA GLN A 235 -6.56 17.71 11.56
C GLN A 235 -7.72 18.04 10.57
N ILE A 236 -8.51 17.06 10.14
CA ILE A 236 -9.87 17.32 9.63
C ILE A 236 -10.89 16.80 10.66
N GLY A 237 -11.57 17.73 11.33
CA GLY A 237 -12.65 17.45 12.28
C GLY A 237 -13.97 17.12 11.57
N LYS A 238 -14.97 16.66 12.32
CA LYS A 238 -16.34 16.44 11.82
C LYS A 238 -17.35 17.05 12.80
N VAL A 239 -18.24 17.89 12.31
CA VAL A 239 -19.30 18.53 13.11
C VAL A 239 -20.16 17.45 13.77
N GLY A 240 -20.48 17.65 15.06
CA GLY A 240 -21.28 16.71 15.86
C GLY A 240 -20.57 15.41 16.24
N SER A 241 -19.29 15.24 15.92
CA SER A 241 -18.51 14.05 16.31
C SER A 241 -17.77 14.29 17.63
N SER A 242 -17.91 13.39 18.59
CA SER A 242 -17.18 13.41 19.87
C SER A 242 -15.77 12.78 19.80
N THR A 243 -15.26 12.53 18.59
CA THR A 243 -13.91 11.94 18.45
C THR A 243 -12.85 12.91 18.98
N MET A 244 -11.82 12.39 19.64
CA MET A 244 -10.66 13.17 20.11
C MET A 244 -10.11 14.11 19.02
N ARG A 245 -10.07 13.65 17.76
CA ARG A 245 -9.67 14.49 16.62
C ARG A 245 -10.56 15.70 16.39
N THR A 246 -11.88 15.54 16.51
CA THR A 246 -12.79 16.67 16.36
C THR A 246 -12.54 17.69 17.47
N GLN A 247 -12.32 17.23 18.70
CA GLN A 247 -12.00 18.10 19.82
C GLN A 247 -10.68 18.85 19.60
N GLU A 248 -9.60 18.15 19.22
CA GLU A 248 -8.31 18.77 18.88
C GLU A 248 -8.46 19.87 17.83
N VAL A 249 -9.26 19.63 16.78
CA VAL A 249 -9.49 20.62 15.73
C VAL A 249 -10.26 21.84 16.25
N ILE A 250 -11.22 21.65 17.14
CA ILE A 250 -11.95 22.77 17.77
C ILE A 250 -10.97 23.61 18.61
N ASP A 251 -10.21 22.95 19.47
CA ASP A 251 -9.25 23.62 20.36
C ASP A 251 -8.18 24.35 19.55
N PHE A 252 -7.64 23.72 18.50
CA PHE A 252 -6.65 24.36 17.64
C PHE A 252 -7.22 25.52 16.83
N LYS A 253 -8.48 25.44 16.38
CA LYS A 253 -9.12 26.59 15.71
C LYS A 253 -9.29 27.78 16.64
N GLN A 254 -9.58 27.53 17.93
CA GLN A 254 -9.63 28.59 18.95
C GLN A 254 -8.24 29.21 19.17
N MET A 255 -7.19 28.39 19.22
CA MET A 255 -5.83 28.87 19.48
C MET A 255 -5.16 29.56 18.27
N TYR A 256 -5.38 29.07 17.06
CA TYR A 256 -4.58 29.42 15.88
C TYR A 256 -5.41 29.97 14.71
N GLY A 257 -6.72 30.11 14.85
CA GLY A 257 -7.63 30.55 13.80
C GLY A 257 -8.09 29.44 12.85
N ALA A 258 -8.71 29.80 11.73
CA ALA A 258 -9.55 28.86 10.97
C ALA A 258 -8.82 27.65 10.33
N TYR A 259 -7.62 27.83 9.77
CA TYR A 259 -6.98 26.84 8.85
C TYR A 259 -5.50 26.58 9.09
N TYR A 260 -5.02 26.80 10.32
CA TYR A 260 -3.60 26.73 10.71
C TYR A 260 -2.69 27.59 9.81
N TYR A 261 -1.45 27.84 10.24
CA TYR A 261 -0.51 28.73 9.52
C TYR A 261 -1.06 30.12 9.13
N GLY A 262 -2.05 30.63 9.88
CA GLY A 262 -2.70 31.92 9.58
C GLY A 262 -3.33 32.00 8.19
N GLY A 263 -3.76 30.88 7.60
CA GLY A 263 -4.34 30.87 6.25
C GLY A 263 -3.34 31.11 5.12
N ARG A 264 -2.03 31.03 5.39
CA ARG A 264 -0.95 31.27 4.41
C ARG A 264 -1.16 30.53 3.08
N TYR A 265 -1.63 29.29 3.16
CA TYR A 265 -1.83 28.39 2.03
C TYR A 265 -3.25 28.39 1.50
N VAL A 266 -4.09 29.34 1.92
CA VAL A 266 -5.46 29.51 1.45
C VAL A 266 -5.51 30.69 0.47
N ASP A 267 -6.12 30.47 -0.69
CA ASP A 267 -6.42 31.54 -1.63
C ASP A 267 -7.80 32.13 -1.30
N GLU A 268 -7.80 33.19 -0.51
CA GLU A 268 -9.01 33.93 -0.10
C GLU A 268 -9.77 34.57 -1.29
N ARG A 269 -9.12 34.71 -2.45
CA ARG A 269 -9.71 35.34 -3.65
C ARG A 269 -10.48 34.34 -4.54
N LYS A 270 -10.42 33.04 -4.25
CA LYS A 270 -10.96 31.96 -5.09
C LYS A 270 -11.84 30.95 -4.34
#